data_AF-A0A453FV63-F1
#
_entry.id   AF-A0A453FV63-F1
#
_cell.length_a   1.000
_cell.length_b   1.000
_cell.length_c   1.000
_cell.angle_alpha   90.00
_cell.angle_beta   90.00
_cell.angle_gamma   90.00
#
_symmetry.space_group_name_H-M   'P 1'
#
loop_
_entity.id
_entity.type
_entity.pdbx_description
1 polymer ?
#
loop_
_entity_poly.entity_id
_entity_poly.type
_entity_poly.pdbx_seq_one_letter_code
_entity_poly.pdbx_strand_id
1 'polypeptide(L)' 'MADDDSGSPRGGGGVREQDRFLPIANISRIMKKAVPANGKIAKDAKETLQECVSEFISFVTSE' A
#
# COMPACT_ATOMS: atom_id res chain seq x y z
N MET A 1 -17.94 36.33 -29.44
CA MET A 1 -17.04 36.01 -28.31
C MET A 1 -17.24 34.54 -28.01
N ALA A 2 -16.21 33.74 -28.18
CA ALA A 2 -16.17 32.38 -27.68
C ALA A 2 -15.70 32.47 -26.23
N ASP A 3 -16.54 32.08 -25.28
CA ASP A 3 -16.12 31.87 -23.90
C ASP A 3 -15.96 30.37 -23.70
N ASP A 4 -14.69 30.00 -23.70
CA ASP A 4 -14.07 28.68 -23.69
C ASP A 4 -14.42 27.88 -22.42
N ASP A 5 -14.82 26.63 -22.65
CA ASP A 5 -14.99 25.58 -21.64
C ASP A 5 -13.65 25.31 -20.94
N SER A 6 -13.57 25.64 -19.66
CA SER A 6 -12.56 25.05 -18.79
C SER A 6 -13.21 24.47 -17.55
N GLY A 7 -14.00 23.42 -17.78
CA GLY A 7 -14.18 22.37 -16.79
C GLY A 7 -12.83 21.75 -16.46
N SER A 8 -12.10 22.36 -15.53
CA SER A 8 -10.91 21.75 -14.94
C SER A 8 -11.35 20.46 -14.24
N PRO A 9 -10.92 19.25 -14.66
CA PRO A 9 -11.01 18.11 -13.79
C PRO A 9 -9.90 18.35 -12.77
N ARG A 10 -10.21 19.05 -11.68
CA ARG A 10 -9.44 18.91 -10.45
C ARG A 10 -9.39 17.41 -10.21
N GLY A 11 -8.21 16.81 -10.39
CA GLY A 11 -7.97 15.38 -10.27
C GLY A 11 -8.34 14.92 -8.88
N GLY A 12 -9.63 14.64 -8.68
CA GLY A 12 -10.20 13.95 -7.55
C GLY A 12 -9.86 12.48 -7.64
N GLY A 13 -8.57 12.15 -7.77
CA GLY A 13 -8.07 10.82 -7.53
C GLY A 13 -7.92 10.68 -6.04
N GLY A 14 -9.01 10.36 -5.33
CA GLY A 14 -8.88 9.87 -3.96
C GLY A 14 -7.85 8.73 -3.98
N VAL A 15 -6.83 8.80 -3.12
CA VAL A 15 -5.80 7.77 -3.00
C VAL A 15 -6.54 6.46 -2.80
N ARG A 16 -6.46 5.54 -3.77
CA ARG A 16 -7.17 4.28 -3.65
C ARG A 16 -6.56 3.57 -2.45
N GLU A 17 -7.39 2.87 -1.70
CA GLU A 17 -6.89 2.15 -0.53
C GLU A 17 -5.76 1.17 -0.89
N GLN A 18 -5.81 0.60 -2.09
CA GLN A 18 -4.74 -0.23 -2.65
C GLN A 18 -3.43 0.52 -2.89
N ASP A 19 -3.47 1.83 -3.19
CA ASP A 19 -2.27 2.65 -3.38
C ASP A 19 -1.56 2.94 -2.04
N ARG A 20 -2.26 2.76 -0.91
CA ARG A 20 -1.69 2.93 0.44
C ARG A 20 -0.88 1.73 0.91
N PHE A 21 -1.07 0.57 0.28
CA PHE A 21 -0.47 -0.69 0.73
C PHE A 21 0.50 -1.24 -0.30
N LEU A 22 1.60 -1.84 0.17
CA LEU A 22 2.45 -2.64 -0.71
C LEU A 22 1.71 -3.92 -1.14
N PRO A 23 1.93 -4.43 -2.36
CA PRO A 23 1.33 -5.69 -2.79
C PRO A 23 1.62 -6.83 -1.80
N ILE A 24 0.60 -7.61 -1.43
CA ILE A 24 0.71 -8.70 -0.46
C ILE A 24 1.77 -9.75 -0.84
N ALA A 25 2.02 -9.91 -2.15
CA ALA A 25 3.07 -10.78 -2.66
C ALA A 25 4.48 -10.33 -2.24
N ASN A 26 4.72 -9.02 -2.14
CA ASN A 26 5.99 -8.47 -1.68
C ASN A 26 6.17 -8.72 -0.18
N ILE A 27 5.11 -8.49 0.62
CA ILE A 27 5.09 -8.83 2.06
C ILE A 27 5.39 -10.32 2.25
N SER A 28 4.67 -11.19 1.54
CA SER A 28 4.86 -12.63 1.62
C SER A 28 6.28 -13.07 1.24
N ARG A 29 6.91 -12.44 0.23
CA ARG A 29 8.28 -12.76 -0.20
C ARG A 29 9.31 -12.39 0.88
N ILE A 30 9.13 -11.25 1.55
CA ILE A 30 10.03 -10.80 2.63
C ILE A 30 9.84 -11.69 3.86
N MET A 31 8.60 -11.89 4.31
CA MET A 31 8.30 -12.76 5.46
C MET A 31 8.83 -14.18 5.24
N LYS A 32 8.76 -14.71 4.01
CA LYS A 32 9.31 -16.04 3.67
C LYS A 32 10.80 -16.19 3.93
N LYS A 33 11.58 -15.10 3.84
CA LYS A 33 13.02 -15.10 4.14
C LYS A 33 13.30 -15.19 5.65
N ALA A 34 12.34 -14.80 6.48
CA ALA A 34 12.46 -14.80 7.94
C ALA A 34 11.97 -16.11 8.60
N VAL A 35 11.50 -17.08 7.81
CA VAL A 35 11.02 -18.38 8.30
C VAL A 35 11.79 -19.52 7.64
N PRO A 36 11.79 -20.73 8.22
CA PRO A 36 12.38 -21.91 7.58
C PRO A 36 11.79 -22.18 6.18
N ALA A 37 12.53 -22.91 5.34
CA ALA A 37 12.15 -23.15 3.94
C ALA A 37 10.72 -23.69 3.75
N ASN A 38 10.30 -24.61 4.62
CA ASN A 38 8.96 -25.21 4.65
C ASN A 38 7.95 -24.46 5.55
N GLY A 39 8.36 -23.37 6.21
CA GLY A 39 7.52 -22.59 7.10
C GLY A 39 6.31 -22.00 6.38
N LYS A 40 5.12 -22.17 6.93
CA LYS A 40 3.88 -21.57 6.39
C LYS A 40 3.62 -20.24 7.09
N ILE A 41 3.04 -19.30 6.37
CA ILE A 41 2.64 -18.00 6.89
C ILE A 41 1.13 -17.88 6.71
N ALA A 42 0.41 -17.65 7.80
CA ALA A 42 -1.02 -17.45 7.80
C ALA A 42 -1.42 -16.24 6.93
N LYS A 43 -2.64 -16.24 6.41
CA LYS A 43 -3.17 -15.12 5.62
C LYS A 43 -3.18 -13.84 6.48
N ASP A 44 -3.78 -13.94 7.66
CA ASP A 44 -3.96 -12.82 8.60
C ASP A 44 -2.61 -12.20 8.98
N ALA A 45 -1.57 -13.02 9.19
CA ALA A 45 -0.23 -12.51 9.48
C ALA A 45 0.36 -11.65 8.35
N LYS A 46 0.03 -11.93 7.08
CA LYS A 46 0.48 -11.12 5.95
C LYS A 46 -0.31 -9.81 5.87
N GLU A 47 -1.60 -9.85 6.17
CA GLU A 47 -2.48 -8.67 6.20
C GLU A 47 -2.08 -7.73 7.35
N THR A 48 -1.85 -8.26 8.56
CA THR A 48 -1.32 -7.47 9.69
C THR A 48 0.01 -6.81 9.36
N LEU A 49 0.96 -7.54 8.77
CA LEU A 49 2.23 -6.91 8.40
C LEU A 49 2.11 -5.92 7.23
N GLN A 50 1.14 -6.09 6.33
CA GLN A 50 0.86 -5.12 5.29
C GLN A 50 0.41 -3.79 5.89
N GLU A 51 -0.47 -3.83 6.90
CA GLU A 51 -0.90 -2.66 7.66
C GLU A 51 0.26 -2.04 8.44
N CYS A 52 0.96 -2.83 9.26
CA CYS A 52 2.06 -2.34 10.11
C CYS A 52 3.22 -1.74 9.30
N VAL A 53 3.58 -2.32 8.14
CA VAL A 53 4.65 -1.75 7.30
C VAL A 53 4.24 -0.42 6.69
N SER A 54 2.97 -0.27 6.33
CA SER A 54 2.46 0.98 5.77
C SER A 54 2.39 2.08 6.82
N GLU A 55 1.98 1.73 8.04
CA GLU A 55 2.08 2.61 9.21
C GLU A 55 3.54 2.96 9.52
N PHE A 56 4.46 2.00 9.49
CA PHE A 56 5.87 2.23 9.75
C PHE A 56 6.51 3.18 8.73
N ILE A 57 6.22 3.01 7.43
CA ILE A 57 6.67 3.94 6.40
C ILE A 57 6.08 5.33 6.65
N SER A 58 4.79 5.42 6.98
CA SER A 58 4.15 6.69 7.30
C SER A 58 4.83 7.36 8.49
N PHE A 59 5.08 6.63 9.57
CA PHE A 59 5.81 7.10 10.75
C PHE A 59 7.19 7.66 10.36
N VAL A 60 8.03 6.86 9.69
CA VAL A 60 9.41 7.25 9.28
C VAL A 60 9.43 8.45 8.34
N THR A 61 8.40 8.64 7.52
CA THR A 61 8.32 9.74 6.56
C THR A 61 7.59 10.97 7.09
N SER A 62 6.94 10.86 8.25
CA SER A 62 6.19 11.94 8.91
C SER A 62 6.96 12.66 10.00
N GLU A 63 8.03 12.05 10.54
CA GLU A 63 9.02 12.68 11.43
C GLU A 63 10.22 13.23 10.65
#